data_AF-A0A955TH09-F1
#
_entry.id   AF-A0A955TH09-F1
#
_cell.length_a   1.000
_cell.length_b   1.000
_cell.length_c   1.000
_cell.angle_alpha   90.00
_cell.angle_beta   90.00
_cell.angle_gamma   90.00
#
_symmetry.space_group_name_H-M   'P 1'
#
loop_
_entity.id
_entity.type
_entity.pdbx_description
1 polymer ?
#
loop_
_entity_poly.entity_id
_entity_poly.type
_entity_poly.pdbx_seq_one_letter_code
_entity_poly.pdbx_strand_id
1 'polypeptide(L)' 'MKELLGGKGSGLAEMTNLKISVPSGFTITTEACVEYFHAKKRFPAGMWDQALNGLRQVEKTMKARLG' A
#
# COMPACT_ATOMS: atom_id res chain seq x y z
N MET A 1 -0.48 -7.89 11.54
CA MET A 1 -0.48 -7.49 10.11
C MET A 1 -1.82 -7.75 9.43
N LYS A 2 -2.42 -8.94 9.57
CA LYS A 2 -3.67 -9.31 8.89
C LYS A 2 -4.84 -8.35 9.10
N GLU A 3 -5.05 -7.84 10.31
CA GLU A 3 -6.12 -6.87 10.59
C GLU A 3 -5.91 -5.52 9.89
N LEU A 4 -4.65 -5.06 9.80
CA LEU A 4 -4.30 -3.75 9.24
C LEU A 4 -4.13 -3.77 7.71
N LEU A 5 -3.59 -4.87 7.16
CA LEU A 5 -3.25 -5.00 5.74
C LEU A 5 -4.24 -5.88 4.96
N GLY A 6 -5.19 -6.51 5.66
CA GLY A 6 -6.01 -7.59 5.12
C GLY A 6 -5.21 -8.88 4.88
N GLY A 7 -5.93 -9.96 4.52
CA GLY A 7 -5.33 -11.27 4.27
C GLY A 7 -4.32 -11.29 3.13
N LYS A 8 -4.64 -10.62 2.01
CA LYS A 8 -3.75 -10.56 0.83
C LYS A 8 -2.51 -9.70 1.09
N GLY A 9 -2.68 -8.50 1.66
CA GLY A 9 -1.56 -7.61 1.97
C GLY A 9 -0.61 -8.23 2.99
N SER A 10 -1.15 -8.88 4.03
CA SER A 10 -0.33 -9.62 5.00
C SER A 10 0.45 -10.77 4.36
N GLY A 11 -0.18 -11.53 3.45
CA GLY A 11 0.50 -12.62 2.73
C GLY A 11 1.61 -12.13 1.80
N LEU A 12 1.38 -11.03 1.08
CA LEU A 12 2.41 -10.42 0.22
C LEU A 12 3.60 -9.90 1.04
N ALA A 13 3.34 -9.26 2.19
CA ALA A 13 4.38 -8.82 3.11
C ALA A 13 5.21 -9.99 3.66
N GLU A 14 4.55 -11.10 4.02
CA GLU A 14 5.21 -12.31 4.49
C GLU A 14 6.08 -12.95 3.41
N MET A 15 5.56 -13.12 2.19
CA MET A 15 6.34 -13.65 1.06
C MET A 15 7.58 -12.77 0.77
N THR A 16 7.43 -11.44 0.83
CA THR A 16 8.56 -10.51 0.68
C THR A 16 9.61 -10.70 1.78
N ASN A 17 9.18 -10.82 3.04
CA ASN A 17 10.08 -11.04 4.19
C ASN A 17 10.82 -12.39 4.11
N LEU A 18 10.17 -13.40 3.53
CA LEU A 18 10.77 -14.71 3.23
C LEU A 18 11.70 -14.70 2.00
N LYS A 19 11.94 -13.53 1.39
CA LYS A 19 12.76 -13.34 0.18
C LYS A 19 12.23 -14.13 -1.03
N ILE A 20 10.93 -14.45 -1.04
CA ILE A 20 10.27 -14.99 -2.23
C ILE A 20 10.18 -13.85 -3.24
N SER A 21 10.50 -14.15 -4.50
CA SER A 21 10.42 -13.16 -5.58
C SER A 21 8.95 -12.81 -5.84
N VAL A 22 8.51 -11.68 -5.29
CA VAL A 22 7.21 -11.07 -5.54
C VAL A 22 7.41 -9.69 -6.16
N PRO A 23 6.59 -9.26 -7.13
CA PRO A 23 6.68 -7.92 -7.69
C PRO A 23 6.53 -6.84 -6.61
N SER A 24 7.27 -5.74 -6.76
CA SER A 24 7.23 -4.63 -5.79
C SER A 24 5.85 -3.96 -5.78
N GLY A 25 5.37 -3.62 -4.59
CA GLY A 25 4.07 -3.00 -4.38
C GLY A 25 3.94 -2.40 -2.98
N PHE A 26 2.79 -1.81 -2.70
CA PHE A 26 2.41 -1.33 -1.37
C PHE A 26 0.93 -1.65 -1.11
N THR A 27 0.53 -1.63 0.17
CA THR A 27 -0.86 -1.88 0.59
C THR A 27 -1.39 -0.65 1.30
N ILE A 28 -2.57 -0.18 0.91
CA ILE A 28 -3.34 0.83 1.66
C ILE A 28 -4.06 0.09 2.80
N THR A 29 -3.89 0.58 4.02
CA THR A 29 -4.39 -0.11 5.22
C THR A 29 -5.93 -0.12 5.29
N THR A 30 -6.46 -1.06 6.08
CA THR A 30 -7.88 -1.11 6.43
C THR A 30 -8.31 0.14 7.21
N GLU A 31 -7.46 0.67 8.08
CA GLU A 31 -7.69 1.93 8.81
C GLU A 31 -7.86 3.12 7.87
N ALA A 32 -7.06 3.23 6.80
CA ALA A 32 -7.22 4.28 5.80
C ALA A 32 -8.60 4.22 5.11
N CYS A 33 -9.17 3.01 4.95
CA CYS A 33 -10.54 2.84 4.47
C CYS A 33 -11.57 3.35 5.49
N VAL A 34 -11.40 3.02 6.77
CA VAL A 34 -12.26 3.53 7.86
C VAL A 34 -12.24 5.06 7.90
N GLU A 35 -11.06 5.66 7.86
CA GLU A 35 -10.88 7.11 7.83
C GLU A 35 -11.51 7.78 6.61
N TYR A 36 -11.43 7.14 5.43
CA TYR A 36 -12.13 7.62 4.23
C TYR A 36 -13.64 7.73 4.44
N PHE A 37 -14.26 6.75 5.12
CA PHE A 37 -15.68 6.81 5.44
C PHE A 37 -16.00 7.88 6.50
N HIS A 38 -15.18 8.02 7.54
CA HIS A 38 -15.31 9.12 8.51
C HIS A 38 -15.17 10.49 7.87
N ALA A 39 -14.30 10.63 6.87
CA ALA A 39 -14.11 11.84 6.06
C ALA A 39 -15.18 12.05 4.98
N LYS A 40 -16.35 11.41 5.09
CA LYS A 40 -17.47 11.50 4.14
C LYS A 40 -17.07 11.11 2.71
N LYS A 41 -16.36 9.99 2.58
CA LYS A 41 -15.89 9.45 1.29
C LYS A 41 -14.92 10.41 0.59
N ARG A 42 -14.05 11.05 1.36
CA ARG A 42 -12.94 11.87 0.86
C ARG A 42 -11.65 11.30 1.39
N PHE A 43 -10.57 11.45 0.64
CA PHE A 43 -9.27 11.05 1.16
C PHE A 43 -8.93 11.88 2.40
N PRO A 44 -8.58 11.23 3.54
CA PRO A 44 -8.05 11.93 4.69
C PRO A 44 -6.76 12.66 4.31
N ALA A 45 -6.45 13.70 5.09
CA ALA A 45 -5.29 14.55 4.83
C ALA A 45 -4.00 13.71 4.72
N GLY A 46 -3.23 13.96 3.65
CA GLY A 46 -1.96 13.29 3.39
C GLY A 46 -2.05 11.84 2.88
N MET A 47 -3.24 11.22 2.77
CA MET A 47 -3.37 9.85 2.24
C MET A 47 -2.87 9.76 0.80
N TRP A 48 -3.20 10.75 -0.03
CA TRP A 48 -2.77 10.77 -1.43
C TRP A 48 -1.24 10.90 -1.56
N ASP A 49 -0.62 11.74 -0.75
CA ASP A 49 0.83 11.91 -0.73
C ASP A 49 1.55 10.62 -0.29
N GLN A 50 0.99 9.90 0.69
CA GLN A 50 1.49 8.58 1.08
C GLN A 50 1.38 7.55 -0.05
N ALA A 51 0.27 7.53 -0.78
CA ALA A 51 0.11 6.65 -1.93
C ALA A 51 1.13 6.96 -3.04
N LEU A 52 1.35 8.25 -3.34
CA LEU A 52 2.38 8.69 -4.28
C LEU A 52 3.80 8.34 -3.82
N ASN A 53 4.09 8.41 -2.52
CA ASN A 53 5.37 7.95 -1.98
C ASN A 53 5.56 6.44 -2.15
N GLY A 54 4.51 5.65 -1.92
CA GLY A 54 4.52 4.21 -2.19
C GLY A 54 4.77 3.91 -3.68
N LEU A 55 4.09 4.64 -4.57
CA LEU A 55 4.29 4.52 -6.01
C LEU A 55 5.73 4.82 -6.43
N ARG A 56 6.31 5.92 -5.94
CA ARG A 56 7.72 6.28 -6.23
C ARG A 56 8.70 5.18 -5.81
N GLN A 57 8.42 4.49 -4.70
CA GLN A 57 9.23 3.37 -4.25
C GLN A 57 9.11 2.15 -5.17
N VAL A 58 7.91 1.87 -5.69
CA VAL A 58 7.68 0.82 -6.70
C VAL A 58 8.41 1.15 -7.99
N GLU A 59 8.25 2.37 -8.51
CA GLU A 59 8.93 2.85 -9.72
C GLU A 59 10.46 2.72 -9.61
N LYS A 60 11.03 3.13 -8.47
CA LYS A 60 12.46 2.99 -8.18
C LYS A 60 12.93 1.53 -8.19
N THR A 61 12.14 0.63 -7.61
CA THR A 61 12.47 -0.79 -7.52
C THR A 61 12.36 -1.48 -8.88
N MET A 62 11.30 -1.17 -9.61
CA MET A 62 10.99 -1.76 -10.92
C MET A 62 11.76 -1.12 -12.08
N LYS A 63 12.41 0.04 -11.86
CA LYS A 63 13.07 0.86 -12.90
C LYS A 63 12.11 1.22 -14.04
N ALA A 64 10.85 1.45 -13.70
CA ALA A 64 9.77 1.82 -14.61
C ALA A 64 9.02 3.02 -14.04
N ARG A 65 8.24 3.71 -14.88
CA ARG A 65 7.39 4.83 -14.46
C ARG A 65 5.93 4.56 -14.77
N LEU A 66 5.05 5.03 -13.90
CA LEU A 66 3.61 5.09 -14.17
C LEU A 66 3.37 6.19 -15.22
N GLY A 67 2.76 5.81 -16.34
CA GLY A 67 2.48 6.69 -17.48
C GLY A 67 1.03 6.55 -17.90
#